data_AF-Q2S7D5-F1
#
_entry.id   AF-Q2S7D5-F1
#
_cell.length_a   1.000
_cell.length_b   1.000
_cell.length_c   1.000
_cell.angle_alpha   90.00
_cell.angle_beta   90.00
_cell.angle_gamma   90.00
#
_symmetry.space_group_name_H-M   'P 1'
#
loop_
_entity.id
_entity.type
_entity.pdbx_description
1 polymer ?
#
loop_
_entity_poly.entity_id
_entity_poly.type
_entity_poly.pdbx_seq_one_letter_code
_entity_poly.pdbx_strand_id
1 'polypeptide(L)'
;MHEFELACGIDGLNDFLDALGGQLDAPLAQDKIALALEALAQLGDGEEEDIEFDLRYQDAVTPVIIKAAVTHNVGPRLVFATPSESLFEAARRLA
;
A
#
# COMPACT_ATOMS: atom_id res chain seq x y z
N MET A 1 -0.58 -0.90 -15.81
CA MET A 1 -0.45 -0.94 -14.35
C MET A 1 -1.72 -0.34 -13.78
N HIS A 2 -2.34 -0.98 -12.80
CA HIS A 2 -3.60 -0.53 -12.20
C HIS A 2 -3.29 0.19 -10.89
N GLU A 3 -3.87 1.37 -10.67
CA GLU A 3 -3.64 2.15 -9.46
C GLU A 3 -4.91 2.91 -9.02
N PHE A 4 -5.03 3.12 -7.71
CA PHE A 4 -6.10 3.92 -7.11
C PHE A 4 -5.62 4.62 -5.84
N GLU A 5 -6.23 5.75 -5.53
CA GLU A 5 -5.93 6.50 -4.31
C GLU A 5 -6.59 5.84 -3.11
N LEU A 6 -5.83 5.65 -2.04
CA LEU A 6 -6.33 5.14 -0.78
C LEU A 6 -6.99 6.29 -0.02
N ALA A 7 -8.22 6.06 0.46
CA ALA A 7 -8.94 7.05 1.28
C ALA A 7 -8.39 7.17 2.71
N CYS A 8 -7.49 6.25 3.10
CA CYS A 8 -6.82 6.27 4.40
C CYS A 8 -5.49 7.05 4.34
N GLY A 9 -5.10 7.64 5.47
CA GLY A 9 -3.75 8.14 5.68
C GLY A 9 -2.78 7.03 6.11
N ILE A 10 -1.53 7.39 6.43
CA ILE A 10 -0.48 6.45 6.86
C ILE A 10 -0.94 5.57 8.02
N ASP A 11 -1.67 6.14 8.99
CA ASP A 11 -2.18 5.38 10.15
C ASP A 11 -3.14 4.25 9.75
N GLY A 12 -3.93 4.43 8.69
CA GLY A 12 -4.87 3.42 8.19
C GLY A 12 -4.30 2.52 7.11
N LEU A 13 -3.06 2.76 6.65
CA LEU A 13 -2.41 1.92 5.65
C LEU A 13 -2.08 0.54 6.21
N ASN A 14 -1.69 0.46 7.49
CA ASN A 14 -1.43 -0.82 8.15
C ASN A 14 -2.67 -1.72 8.13
N ASP A 15 -3.80 -1.18 8.55
CA ASP A 15 -5.08 -1.90 8.62
C ASP A 15 -5.55 -2.33 7.24
N PHE A 16 -5.35 -1.47 6.23
CA PHE A 16 -5.66 -1.80 4.83
C PHE A 16 -4.81 -2.97 4.32
N LEU A 17 -3.50 -2.95 4.57
CA LEU A 17 -2.58 -4.00 4.15
C LEU A 17 -2.88 -5.31 4.90
N ASP A 18 -3.17 -5.25 6.19
CA ASP A 18 -3.56 -6.43 6.98
C ASP A 18 -4.87 -7.05 6.48
N ALA A 19 -5.89 -6.22 6.23
CA ALA A 19 -7.16 -6.67 5.65
C ALA A 19 -6.97 -7.28 4.25
N LEU A 20 -6.11 -6.69 3.43
CA LEU A 20 -5.77 -7.21 2.11
C LEU A 20 -5.08 -8.57 2.23
N GLY A 21 -4.08 -8.70 3.09
CA GLY A 21 -3.39 -9.97 3.34
C GLY A 21 -4.34 -11.06 3.84
N GLY A 22 -5.25 -10.71 4.74
CA GLY A 22 -6.30 -11.61 5.24
C GLY A 22 -7.29 -12.05 4.17
N GLN A 23 -7.71 -11.14 3.29
CA GLN A 23 -8.62 -11.45 2.17
C GLN A 23 -7.99 -12.39 1.13
N LEU A 24 -6.68 -12.30 0.94
CA LEU A 24 -5.95 -13.07 -0.07
C LEU A 24 -5.38 -14.39 0.47
N ASP A 25 -5.57 -14.67 1.76
CA ASP A 25 -4.89 -15.76 2.49
C ASP A 25 -3.35 -15.72 2.27
N ALA A 26 -2.84 -14.49 2.17
CA ALA A 26 -1.48 -14.18 1.78
C ALA A 26 -0.91 -13.15 2.76
N PRO A 27 -0.49 -13.59 3.97
CA PRO A 27 -0.01 -12.67 4.98
C PRO A 27 1.19 -11.90 4.42
N LEU A 28 1.07 -10.58 4.44
CA LEU A 28 2.19 -9.70 4.15
C LEU A 28 3.24 -9.81 5.25
N ALA A 29 4.49 -9.55 4.88
CA ALA A 29 5.60 -9.47 5.81
C ALA A 29 5.40 -8.24 6.73
N GLN A 30 4.82 -8.47 7.91
CA GLN A 30 4.45 -7.42 8.87
C GLN A 30 5.66 -6.58 9.32
N ASP A 31 6.85 -7.18 9.37
CA ASP A 31 8.13 -6.50 9.59
C ASP A 31 8.45 -5.50 8.48
N LYS A 32 8.24 -5.88 7.21
CA LYS A 32 8.41 -4.97 6.08
C LYS A 32 7.35 -3.87 6.08
N ILE A 33 6.12 -4.18 6.45
CA ILE A 33 5.05 -3.17 6.58
C ILE A 33 5.41 -2.16 7.66
N ALA A 34 5.86 -2.61 8.84
CA ALA A 34 6.25 -1.71 9.91
C ALA A 34 7.40 -0.78 9.49
N LEU A 35 8.45 -1.31 8.86
CA LEU A 35 9.57 -0.50 8.35
C LEU A 35 9.12 0.51 7.29
N ALA A 36 8.23 0.08 6.41
CA ALA A 36 7.65 0.94 5.39
C ALA A 36 6.82 2.09 6.00
N LEU A 37 5.96 1.78 6.97
CA LEU A 37 5.16 2.79 7.67
C LEU A 37 6.03 3.78 8.43
N GLU A 38 7.10 3.31 9.07
CA GLU A 38 8.08 4.19 9.73
C GLU A 38 8.77 5.13 8.73
N ALA A 39 9.12 4.63 7.54
CA ALA A 39 9.70 5.47 6.49
C ALA A 39 8.69 6.52 6.00
N LEU A 40 7.43 6.13 5.76
CA LEU A 40 6.37 7.05 5.36
C LEU A 40 6.07 8.11 6.43
N ALA A 41 6.08 7.74 7.70
CA ALA A 41 5.84 8.66 8.80
C ALA A 41 6.94 9.72 8.95
N GLN A 42 8.13 9.46 8.39
CA GLN A 42 9.26 10.41 8.37
C GLN A 42 9.28 11.31 7.15
N LEU A 43 8.36 11.12 6.17
CA LEU A 43 8.31 11.94 4.97
C LEU A 43 8.06 13.41 5.30
N GLY A 44 8.97 14.25 4.82
CA GLY A 44 8.90 15.70 4.85
C GLY A 44 7.98 16.27 3.76
N ASP A 45 7.76 17.57 3.85
CA ASP A 45 6.91 18.28 2.89
C ASP A 45 7.57 18.34 1.50
N GLY A 46 6.86 17.86 0.47
CA GLY A 46 7.35 17.75 -0.89
C GLY A 46 8.19 16.49 -1.16
N GLU A 47 8.25 15.57 -0.20
CA GLU A 47 8.89 14.27 -0.38
C GLU A 47 7.89 13.21 -0.88
N GLU A 48 8.43 12.28 -1.67
CA GLU A 48 7.72 11.15 -2.24
C GLU A 48 8.50 9.86 -1.93
N GLU A 49 7.80 8.80 -1.54
CA GLU A 49 8.38 7.48 -1.28
C GLU A 49 7.50 6.40 -1.91
N ASP A 50 8.13 5.46 -2.61
CA ASP A 50 7.47 4.31 -3.21
C ASP A 50 7.90 3.05 -2.45
N ILE A 51 6.93 2.35 -1.86
CA ILE A 51 7.20 1.12 -1.14
C ILE A 51 6.69 -0.07 -1.92
N GLU A 52 7.58 -1.01 -2.20
CA GLU A 52 7.25 -2.25 -2.90
C GLU A 52 7.09 -3.43 -1.93
N PHE A 53 5.99 -4.16 -2.10
CA PHE A 53 5.64 -5.36 -1.37
C PHE A 53 5.40 -6.52 -2.33
N ASP A 54 6.00 -7.67 -2.06
CA ASP A 54 5.69 -8.90 -2.77
C ASP A 54 4.51 -9.61 -2.11
N LEU A 55 3.39 -9.73 -2.84
CA LEU A 55 2.19 -10.42 -2.40
C LEU A 55 2.03 -11.73 -3.16
N ARG A 56 1.89 -12.85 -2.44
CA ARG A 56 1.63 -14.14 -3.06
C ARG A 56 0.14 -14.32 -3.27
N TYR A 57 -0.34 -14.24 -4.51
CA TYR A 57 -1.74 -14.38 -4.86
C TYR A 57 -1.92 -15.40 -5.98
N GLN A 58 -2.81 -16.39 -5.78
CA GLN A 58 -3.10 -17.46 -6.77
C GLN A 58 -1.84 -18.14 -7.33
N ASP A 59 -0.93 -18.57 -6.44
CA ASP A 59 0.36 -19.18 -6.79
C ASP A 59 1.38 -18.30 -7.54
N ALA A 60 1.06 -17.02 -7.78
CA ALA A 60 1.97 -16.04 -8.35
C ALA A 60 2.43 -15.02 -7.30
N VAL A 61 3.70 -14.63 -7.35
CA VAL A 61 4.18 -13.46 -6.59
C VAL A 61 3.88 -12.23 -7.44
N THR A 62 3.06 -11.33 -6.91
CA THR A 62 2.64 -10.10 -7.54
C THR A 62 3.20 -8.92 -6.74
N PRO A 63 3.98 -8.03 -7.37
CA PRO A 63 4.44 -6.83 -6.69
C PRO A 63 3.27 -5.86 -6.50
N VAL A 64 3.24 -5.23 -5.34
CA VAL A 64 2.34 -4.13 -4.98
C VAL A 64 3.21 -2.95 -4.59
N ILE A 65 2.83 -1.77 -5.05
CA ILE A 65 3.54 -0.53 -4.74
C ILE A 65 2.57 0.39 -4.00
N ILE A 66 2.99 0.91 -2.86
CA ILE A 66 2.32 2.01 -2.17
C ILE A 66 3.15 3.26 -2.39
N LYS A 67 2.61 4.17 -3.20
CA LYS A 67 3.23 5.47 -3.45
C LYS A 67 2.70 6.46 -2.43
N ALA A 68 3.57 7.11 -1.68
CA ALA A 68 3.22 8.15 -0.75
C ALA A 68 3.82 9.48 -1.21
N ALA A 69 3.00 10.51 -1.28
CA ALA A 69 3.44 11.85 -1.60
C ALA A 69 2.88 12.82 -0.57
N VAL A 70 3.76 13.53 0.14
CA VAL A 70 3.35 14.60 1.05
C VAL A 70 3.35 15.91 0.29
N THR A 71 2.17 16.52 0.16
CA THR A 71 2.03 17.84 -0.47
C THR A 71 1.69 18.89 0.58
N HIS A 72 2.34 20.06 0.46
CA HIS A 72 2.18 21.23 1.34
C HIS A 72 0.72 21.41 1.79
N ASN A 73 0.49 21.30 3.10
CA ASN A 73 -0.81 21.50 3.77
C ASN A 73 -1.97 20.54 3.42
N VAL A 74 -1.74 19.45 2.68
CA VAL A 74 -2.81 18.51 2.28
C VAL A 74 -2.69 17.12 2.95
N GLY A 75 -1.56 16.87 3.65
CA GLY A 75 -1.29 15.57 4.28
C GLY A 75 -0.75 14.54 3.27
N PRO A 76 -0.35 13.34 3.74
CA PRO A 76 0.20 12.30 2.88
C PRO A 76 -0.89 11.73 1.97
N ARG A 77 -0.69 11.81 0.66
CA ARG A 77 -1.52 11.14 -0.34
C ARG A 77 -0.95 9.76 -0.61
N LEU A 78 -1.76 8.72 -0.47
CA LEU A 78 -1.35 7.33 -0.68
C LEU A 78 -2.01 6.77 -1.94
N VAL A 79 -1.23 6.12 -2.80
CA VAL A 79 -1.72 5.46 -4.01
C VAL A 79 -1.28 4.01 -3.99
N PHE A 80 -2.25 3.10 -4.08
CA PHE A 80 -2.01 1.68 -4.28
C PHE A 80 -1.83 1.40 -5.77
N ALA A 81 -0.76 0.70 -6.15
CA ALA A 81 -0.51 0.28 -7.52
C ALA A 81 -0.12 -1.20 -7.60
N THR A 82 -0.62 -1.88 -8.62
CA THR A 82 -0.28 -3.29 -8.88
C THR A 82 -0.39 -3.61 -10.38
N PRO A 83 0.42 -4.52 -10.92
CA PRO A 83 0.23 -5.02 -12.27
C PRO A 83 -0.93 -6.03 -12.39
N SER A 84 -1.46 -6.56 -11.27
CA SER A 84 -2.52 -7.58 -11.29
C SER A 84 -3.91 -6.97 -11.16
N GLU A 85 -4.75 -7.15 -12.19
CA GLU A 85 -6.15 -6.69 -12.18
C GLU A 85 -6.96 -7.34 -11.04
N SER A 86 -6.77 -8.63 -10.80
CA SER A 86 -7.46 -9.36 -9.72
C SER A 86 -7.09 -8.82 -8.34
N LEU A 87 -5.81 -8.48 -8.13
CA LEU A 87 -5.33 -7.90 -6.88
C LEU A 87 -5.84 -6.47 -6.71
N PHE A 88 -5.85 -5.70 -7.80
CA PHE A 88 -6.43 -4.36 -7.83
C PHE A 88 -7.91 -4.38 -7.43
N GLU A 89 -8.72 -5.28 -8.02
CA GLU A 89 -10.14 -5.40 -7.68
C GLU A 89 -10.36 -5.88 -6.23
N ALA A 90 -9.50 -6.75 -5.72
CA ALA A 90 -9.53 -7.17 -4.31
C ALA A 90 -9.24 -6.01 -3.36
N ALA A 91 -8.16 -5.27 -3.63
CA ALA A 91 -7.70 -4.11 -2.89
C ALA A 91 -8.71 -2.95 -2.93
N ARG A 92 -9.30 -2.68 -4.10
CA ARG A 92 -10.28 -1.61 -4.32
C ARG A 92 -11.57 -1.80 -3.54
N ARG A 93 -11.94 -3.04 -3.20
CA ARG A 93 -13.12 -3.33 -2.36
C ARG A 93 -12.92 -2.96 -0.89
N LEU A 94 -11.67 -2.82 -0.46
CA LEU A 94 -11.29 -2.49 0.92
C LEU A 94 -11.00 -0.99 1.11
N ALA A 95 -10.88 -0.23 0.02
CA ALA A 95 -10.44 1.15 0.00
C ALA A 95 -11.57 2.19 0.08
#